data_AF-C0PAU7-F1
#
_entry.id   AF-C0PAU7-F1
#
_cell.length_a   1.000
_cell.length_b   1.000
_cell.length_c   1.000
_cell.angle_alpha   90.00
_cell.angle_beta   90.00
_cell.angle_gamma   90.00
#
_symmetry.space_group_name_H-M   'P 1'
#
loop_
_entity.id
_entity.type
_entity.pdbx_description
1 polymer ?
#
loop_
_entity_poly.entity_id
_entity_poly.type
_entity_poly.pdbx_seq_one_letter_code
_entity_poly.pdbx_strand_id
1 'polypeptide(L)'
;MASISGAAAPPSSAVCRLRLRRHLLLRPSHLRLRAPHSIADLSRSSNSAPSPARPALGSGPENGSGGVRAVEKDPIKLWERYVEWLYQHKELGIFVDVSRMGFTEEFLRQMEPRMQQAFVDMRELEKGAIANPDEGRMVGHYWLRDPALAPNSFLRNKIETALDRILAFSQDVVSGKILSPSGRFTSILSIGIGGSALGPQFVAEALAPDNPPLKIRFIDNTDPAGIDHQIAQLGPELATTLVIVISKSGGTPETRNGLLEVQKAFRDAGLQFSKQGVAITQENSLLDNTARIEGWLARFPMFDWVGGRTSEMSAVGLLPAALQGIDIKEMLVGAALMDEETRNTVVKANPAALLALCWYWASEGIGKKDMVVLPYKDSLLLLSRYLQQLVMESLGKEFDLDGNRVNQGLTVYGNKGSTDQHAYIQQLREGVQNFFVTFIEVLRDRPAGHDWELEPGVTCGDYLFGMLQGTRSALYANDRESISVTVQEVTPRAVGALIALYERAVGIYASLVNINAYHQPGVEAGKKAAGEVLALQKRVLTVLKEAICENPTEPLTLDEIADRCHCPEDIEMIYKIIQHMAANDRALIAEGSCGSPRSVKVYLGECSVDEDMQAA
;
A
#
# COMPACT_ATOMS: atom_id res chain seq x y z
N MET A 1 35.29 50.71 29.64
CA MET A 1 36.32 50.57 30.69
C MET A 1 36.51 49.08 30.89
N ALA A 2 37.46 48.42 30.21
CA ALA A 2 38.88 48.29 30.58
C ALA A 2 39.05 47.64 31.97
N SER A 3 39.78 46.54 32.23
CA SER A 3 40.70 45.74 31.40
C SER A 3 41.34 44.60 32.24
N ILE A 4 41.95 43.59 31.58
CA ILE A 4 43.15 42.78 31.97
C ILE A 4 42.93 41.52 32.88
N SER A 5 42.94 40.31 32.28
CA SER A 5 44.03 39.27 32.14
C SER A 5 44.44 38.56 33.45
N GLY A 6 44.68 37.25 33.56
CA GLY A 6 44.79 36.11 32.64
C GLY A 6 45.66 35.01 33.31
N ALA A 7 45.38 33.71 33.12
CA ALA A 7 46.32 32.58 33.25
C ALA A 7 45.65 31.22 32.90
N ALA A 8 46.38 30.37 32.17
CA ALA A 8 46.04 29.03 31.62
C ALA A 8 46.11 27.89 32.68
N ALA A 9 45.71 26.61 32.54
CA ALA A 9 45.51 25.59 31.47
C ALA A 9 44.79 24.32 32.08
N PRO A 10 44.68 23.11 31.45
CA PRO A 10 44.00 22.64 30.22
C PRO A 10 43.03 21.42 30.48
N PRO A 11 42.70 20.56 29.47
CA PRO A 11 41.35 20.33 28.94
C PRO A 11 40.48 19.29 29.69
N SER A 12 39.19 19.56 29.85
CA SER A 12 38.19 18.55 30.24
C SER A 12 37.35 18.11 29.04
N SER A 13 37.17 16.80 28.97
CA SER A 13 36.33 15.98 28.10
C SER A 13 35.17 16.72 27.41
N ALA A 14 35.14 16.59 26.08
CA ALA A 14 34.04 17.00 25.22
C ALA A 14 32.75 16.24 25.56
N VAL A 15 31.93 16.83 26.43
CA VAL A 15 30.51 16.48 26.53
C VAL A 15 29.80 17.16 25.37
N CYS A 16 29.42 16.38 24.36
CA CYS A 16 28.63 16.85 23.23
C CYS A 16 27.19 17.14 23.71
N ARG A 17 26.97 18.29 24.34
CA ARG A 17 25.63 18.87 24.58
C ARG A 17 25.28 19.77 23.41
N LEU A 18 24.64 19.22 22.39
CA LEU A 18 23.91 20.01 21.39
C LEU A 18 22.60 20.51 22.01
N ARG A 19 22.67 21.64 22.74
CA ARG A 19 21.50 22.46 23.08
C ARG A 19 21.17 23.35 21.88
N LEU A 20 20.16 22.98 21.09
CA LEU A 20 19.57 23.89 20.11
C LEU A 20 18.50 24.75 20.79
N ARG A 21 18.84 26.02 21.00
CA ARG A 21 17.92 27.10 21.42
C ARG A 21 16.87 27.33 20.32
N ARG A 22 15.59 27.19 20.68
CA ARG A 22 14.45 27.78 19.96
C ARG A 22 14.42 29.29 20.19
N HIS A 23 14.57 30.09 19.12
CA HIS A 23 14.11 31.48 19.10
C HIS A 23 13.80 31.96 17.67
N LEU A 24 12.53 32.34 17.48
CA LEU A 24 11.98 33.50 16.75
C LEU A 24 12.04 33.56 15.20
N LEU A 25 10.81 33.51 14.63
CA LEU A 25 10.18 34.45 13.69
C LEU A 25 10.50 34.45 12.16
N LEU A 26 9.42 34.25 11.40
CA LEU A 26 8.94 35.01 10.22
C LEU A 26 9.79 35.03 8.92
N ARG A 27 9.40 34.20 7.92
CA ARG A 27 8.76 34.57 6.62
C ARG A 27 8.97 33.50 5.53
N PRO A 28 8.07 33.39 4.53
CA PRO A 28 7.98 32.25 3.63
C PRO A 28 8.72 32.50 2.30
N SER A 29 9.46 31.52 1.79
CA SER A 29 9.77 31.41 0.37
C SER A 29 10.50 30.10 0.05
N HIS A 30 9.89 29.31 -0.84
CA HIS A 30 10.49 28.32 -1.73
C HIS A 30 11.42 27.26 -1.13
N LEU A 31 10.87 26.08 -0.82
CA LEU A 31 11.67 24.85 -0.80
C LEU A 31 10.96 23.72 -1.56
N ARG A 32 11.65 23.29 -2.61
CA ARG A 32 11.34 22.14 -3.46
C ARG A 32 11.23 20.88 -2.62
N LEU A 33 10.15 20.14 -2.81
CA LEU A 33 10.00 18.75 -2.36
C LEU A 33 11.15 17.90 -2.95
N ARG A 34 12.07 17.43 -2.10
CA ARG A 34 12.91 16.28 -2.41
C ARG A 34 12.06 15.02 -2.25
N ALA A 35 11.99 14.21 -3.30
CA ALA A 35 11.41 12.87 -3.26
C ALA A 35 12.09 12.02 -2.18
N PRO A 36 11.37 11.11 -1.50
CA PRO A 36 11.99 10.20 -0.54
C PRO A 36 12.91 9.23 -1.29
N HIS A 37 14.11 9.04 -0.74
CA HIS A 37 15.12 8.11 -1.23
C HIS A 37 14.55 6.69 -1.33
N SER A 38 14.65 6.08 -2.51
CA SER A 38 14.46 4.65 -2.68
C SER A 38 15.58 3.93 -1.93
N ILE A 39 15.23 3.11 -0.94
CA ILE A 39 16.14 2.10 -0.39
C ILE A 39 16.22 0.99 -1.43
N ALA A 40 17.17 1.13 -2.35
CA ALA A 40 17.66 0.08 -3.22
C ALA A 40 19.13 -0.10 -2.86
N ASP A 41 19.39 -0.81 -1.75
CA ASP A 41 20.71 -1.39 -1.43
C ASP A 41 20.55 -2.34 -0.22
N LEU A 42 20.09 -3.56 -0.48
CA LEU A 42 20.43 -4.73 0.33
C LEU A 42 21.00 -5.81 -0.61
N SER A 43 22.29 -5.65 -0.80
CA SER A 43 23.33 -6.63 -1.08
C SER A 43 22.90 -8.10 -1.22
N ARG A 44 23.21 -8.62 -2.41
CA ARG A 44 23.58 -10.01 -2.66
C ARG A 44 24.56 -10.51 -1.59
N SER A 45 24.15 -11.49 -0.80
CA SER A 45 25.07 -12.45 -0.19
C SER A 45 24.69 -13.84 -0.68
N SER A 46 25.39 -14.30 -1.71
CA SER A 46 25.44 -15.70 -2.11
C SER A 46 26.09 -16.49 -0.98
N ASN A 47 25.31 -17.28 -0.23
CA ASN A 47 25.83 -18.39 0.54
C ASN A 47 25.18 -19.68 0.03
N SER A 48 26.02 -20.46 -0.64
CA SER A 48 25.81 -21.85 -1.02
C SER A 48 25.55 -22.70 0.22
N ALA A 49 24.39 -23.36 0.27
CA ALA A 49 24.17 -24.53 1.10
C ALA A 49 23.44 -25.60 0.26
N PRO A 50 23.92 -26.85 0.21
CA PRO A 50 23.29 -27.90 -0.58
C PRO A 50 22.05 -28.41 0.16
N SER A 51 20.89 -28.42 -0.52
CA SER A 51 19.70 -29.10 -0.01
C SER A 51 19.62 -30.51 -0.60
N PRO A 52 19.15 -31.52 0.17
CA PRO A 52 19.27 -32.92 -0.16
C PRO A 52 18.24 -33.37 -1.20
N ALA A 53 18.63 -34.37 -1.97
CA ALA A 53 17.83 -35.03 -3.01
C ALA A 53 16.41 -35.39 -2.52
N ARG A 54 15.39 -35.05 -3.32
CA ARG A 54 14.03 -35.59 -3.18
C ARG A 54 13.64 -36.37 -4.44
N PRO A 55 12.82 -37.43 -4.29
CA PRO A 55 12.59 -38.43 -5.32
C PRO A 55 11.54 -37.97 -6.34
N ALA A 56 11.71 -38.48 -7.57
CA ALA A 56 10.90 -38.22 -8.74
C ALA A 56 9.42 -38.61 -8.55
N LEU A 57 8.53 -37.71 -8.98
CA LEU A 57 7.13 -37.99 -9.32
C LEU A 57 6.76 -37.14 -10.55
N GLY A 58 6.40 -37.81 -11.65
CA GLY A 58 5.61 -37.24 -12.75
C GLY A 58 6.40 -36.70 -13.94
N SER A 59 6.68 -37.56 -14.90
CA SER A 59 7.21 -37.23 -16.23
C SER A 59 6.29 -36.28 -17.01
N GLY A 60 6.75 -35.04 -17.22
CA GLY A 60 6.31 -34.13 -18.30
C GLY A 60 7.43 -34.01 -19.34
N PRO A 61 7.12 -33.77 -20.63
CA PRO A 61 8.08 -33.98 -21.71
C PRO A 61 9.22 -32.96 -21.64
N GLU A 62 10.45 -33.45 -21.62
CA GLU A 62 11.63 -32.70 -22.03
C GLU A 62 11.43 -32.29 -23.50
N ASN A 63 11.15 -31.01 -23.76
CA ASN A 63 11.11 -30.46 -25.11
C ASN A 63 11.56 -29.00 -25.09
N GLY A 64 12.52 -28.68 -25.95
CA GLY A 64 12.76 -27.31 -26.43
C GLY A 64 14.04 -26.66 -25.91
N SER A 65 15.14 -26.89 -26.64
CA SER A 65 16.29 -25.98 -26.75
C SER A 65 15.88 -24.51 -26.62
N GLY A 66 16.63 -23.74 -25.81
CA GLY A 66 16.43 -22.32 -25.53
C GLY A 66 16.57 -21.40 -26.75
N GLY A 67 15.57 -21.45 -27.64
CA GLY A 67 15.33 -20.41 -28.63
C GLY A 67 14.96 -19.13 -27.89
N VAL A 68 15.74 -18.08 -28.11
CA VAL A 68 15.43 -16.73 -27.61
C VAL A 68 13.98 -16.41 -27.96
N ARG A 69 13.17 -16.08 -26.94
CA ARG A 69 11.78 -15.61 -27.09
C ARG A 69 11.80 -14.30 -27.86
N ALA A 70 11.86 -14.38 -29.19
CA ALA A 70 11.94 -13.22 -30.05
C ALA A 70 10.53 -12.63 -30.24
N VAL A 71 10.40 -11.33 -30.01
CA VAL A 71 9.19 -10.58 -30.33
C VAL A 71 9.12 -10.33 -31.85
N GLU A 72 7.92 -10.18 -32.41
CA GLU A 72 7.73 -9.94 -33.85
C GLU A 72 8.26 -8.56 -34.26
N LYS A 73 9.27 -8.51 -35.13
CA LYS A 73 9.92 -7.25 -35.54
C LYS A 73 9.40 -6.70 -36.87
N ASP A 74 8.71 -7.50 -37.67
CA ASP A 74 8.05 -7.04 -38.88
C ASP A 74 6.84 -6.16 -38.51
N PRO A 75 6.83 -4.87 -38.90
CA PRO A 75 5.74 -3.96 -38.53
C PRO A 75 4.36 -4.39 -39.06
N ILE A 76 4.30 -5.05 -40.22
CA ILE A 76 3.04 -5.50 -40.82
C ILE A 76 2.48 -6.67 -40.02
N LYS A 77 3.34 -7.65 -39.67
CA LYS A 77 2.92 -8.78 -38.82
C LYS A 77 2.59 -8.35 -37.40
N LEU A 78 3.32 -7.37 -36.86
CA LEU A 78 3.00 -6.78 -35.56
C LEU A 78 1.63 -6.07 -35.59
N TRP A 79 1.28 -5.40 -36.69
CA TRP A 79 -0.04 -4.83 -36.89
C TRP A 79 -1.14 -5.90 -36.98
N GLU A 80 -0.92 -6.99 -37.72
CA GLU A 80 -1.83 -8.13 -37.75
C GLU A 80 -2.06 -8.72 -36.35
N ARG A 81 -0.97 -8.89 -35.59
CA ARG A 81 -1.01 -9.33 -34.19
C ARG A 81 -1.75 -8.33 -33.30
N TYR A 82 -1.56 -7.03 -33.50
CA TYR A 82 -2.30 -5.99 -32.79
C TYR A 82 -3.80 -6.10 -33.05
N VAL A 83 -4.22 -6.21 -34.31
CA VAL A 83 -5.64 -6.37 -34.67
C VAL A 83 -6.23 -7.65 -34.07
N GLU A 84 -5.47 -8.74 -34.04
CA GLU A 84 -5.93 -10.02 -33.49
C GLU A 84 -6.06 -10.02 -31.95
N TRP A 85 -5.13 -9.35 -31.26
CA TRP A 85 -4.96 -9.45 -29.80
C TRP A 85 -5.38 -8.21 -29.02
N LEU A 86 -5.87 -7.17 -29.68
CA LEU A 86 -6.47 -6.01 -29.03
C LEU A 86 -7.85 -6.38 -28.49
N TYR A 87 -7.96 -6.42 -27.16
CA TYR A 87 -9.26 -6.42 -26.51
C TYR A 87 -9.80 -5.00 -26.41
N GLN A 88 -11.10 -4.83 -26.65
CA GLN A 88 -11.81 -3.56 -26.45
C GLN A 88 -13.14 -3.79 -25.75
N HIS A 89 -13.37 -3.04 -24.67
CA HIS A 89 -14.70 -2.86 -24.11
C HIS A 89 -15.23 -1.45 -24.41
N LYS A 90 -16.15 -1.35 -25.37
CA LYS A 90 -16.62 -0.06 -25.91
C LYS A 90 -17.30 0.82 -24.87
N GLU A 91 -18.16 0.26 -24.02
CA GLU A 91 -18.90 1.05 -23.02
C GLU A 91 -17.99 1.60 -21.92
N LEU A 92 -17.01 0.80 -21.48
CA LEU A 92 -16.03 1.24 -20.46
C LEU A 92 -14.94 2.14 -21.04
N GLY A 93 -14.78 2.17 -22.38
CA GLY A 93 -13.69 2.86 -23.04
C GLY A 93 -12.32 2.29 -22.65
N ILE A 94 -12.23 0.97 -22.44
CA ILE A 94 -11.00 0.28 -22.02
C ILE A 94 -10.50 -0.62 -23.14
N PHE A 95 -9.20 -0.58 -23.37
CA PHE A 95 -8.49 -1.46 -24.28
C PHE A 95 -7.36 -2.18 -23.55
N VAL A 96 -7.09 -3.42 -23.96
CA VAL A 96 -5.91 -4.18 -23.51
C VAL A 96 -5.18 -4.69 -24.75
N ASP A 97 -4.00 -4.14 -24.99
CA ASP A 97 -3.09 -4.53 -26.07
C ASP A 97 -1.96 -5.40 -25.52
N VAL A 98 -1.91 -6.65 -25.96
CA VAL A 98 -0.87 -7.62 -25.63
C VAL A 98 0.00 -8.02 -26.83
N SER A 99 -0.10 -7.31 -27.95
CA SER A 99 0.60 -7.64 -29.20
C SER A 99 2.12 -7.63 -29.07
N ARG A 100 2.66 -6.81 -28.17
CA ARG A 100 4.09 -6.69 -27.87
C ARG A 100 4.59 -7.67 -26.81
N MET A 101 3.79 -8.68 -26.47
CA MET A 101 4.21 -9.85 -25.70
C MET A 101 4.58 -10.99 -26.65
N GLY A 102 5.66 -11.72 -26.35
CA GLY A 102 6.23 -12.72 -27.26
C GLY A 102 5.54 -14.10 -27.24
N PHE A 103 4.38 -14.25 -26.61
CA PHE A 103 3.71 -15.55 -26.49
C PHE A 103 3.32 -16.14 -27.86
N THR A 104 3.42 -17.47 -27.98
CA THR A 104 3.10 -18.20 -29.21
C THR A 104 1.69 -18.82 -29.16
N GLU A 105 1.13 -19.12 -30.33
CA GLU A 105 -0.11 -19.93 -30.46
C GLU A 105 0.04 -21.31 -29.80
N GLU A 106 1.24 -21.89 -29.84
CA GLU A 106 1.52 -23.15 -29.14
C GLU A 106 1.38 -22.98 -27.62
N PHE A 107 1.96 -21.93 -27.04
CA PHE A 107 1.85 -21.64 -25.61
C PHE A 107 0.37 -21.46 -25.19
N LEU A 108 -0.42 -20.77 -26.00
CA LEU A 108 -1.85 -20.59 -25.74
C LEU A 108 -2.59 -21.93 -25.70
N ARG A 109 -2.35 -22.81 -26.68
CA ARG A 109 -2.93 -24.16 -26.69
C ARG A 109 -2.52 -25.00 -25.48
N GLN A 110 -1.27 -24.86 -25.04
CA GLN A 110 -0.77 -25.55 -23.85
C GLN A 110 -1.42 -25.02 -22.56
N MET A 111 -1.68 -23.72 -22.48
CA MET A 111 -2.27 -23.07 -21.30
C MET A 111 -3.80 -23.15 -21.25
N GLU A 112 -4.46 -23.44 -22.37
CA GLU A 112 -5.93 -23.48 -22.47
C GLU A 112 -6.61 -24.32 -21.38
N PRO A 113 -6.16 -25.56 -21.06
CA PRO A 113 -6.78 -26.34 -19.98
C PRO A 113 -6.69 -25.66 -18.61
N ARG A 114 -5.55 -25.01 -18.30
CA ARG A 114 -5.35 -24.29 -17.04
C ARG A 114 -6.18 -23.02 -16.98
N MET A 115 -6.35 -22.33 -18.10
CA MET A 115 -7.25 -21.17 -18.19
C MET A 115 -8.70 -21.57 -17.95
N GLN A 116 -9.16 -22.69 -18.54
CA GLN A 116 -10.50 -23.19 -18.28
C GLN A 116 -10.71 -23.56 -16.80
N GLN A 117 -9.70 -24.16 -16.16
CA GLN A 117 -9.75 -24.39 -14.71
C GLN A 117 -9.82 -23.07 -13.92
N ALA A 118 -9.01 -22.06 -14.28
CA ALA A 118 -9.05 -20.76 -13.62
C ALA A 118 -10.42 -20.06 -13.74
N PHE A 119 -11.09 -20.19 -14.88
CA PHE A 119 -12.47 -19.69 -15.03
C PHE A 119 -13.47 -20.44 -14.14
N VAL A 120 -13.30 -21.77 -13.98
CA VAL A 120 -14.11 -22.57 -13.05
C VAL A 120 -13.89 -22.08 -11.61
N ASP A 121 -12.63 -21.95 -11.18
CA ASP A 121 -12.28 -21.50 -9.83
C ASP A 121 -12.86 -20.12 -9.53
N MET A 122 -12.79 -19.21 -10.50
CA MET A 122 -13.34 -17.86 -10.35
C MET A 122 -14.86 -17.84 -10.25
N ARG A 123 -15.54 -18.68 -11.02
CA ARG A 123 -16.99 -18.84 -10.95
C ARG A 123 -17.42 -19.43 -9.60
N GLU A 124 -16.72 -20.42 -9.08
CA GLU A 124 -17.05 -21.01 -7.78
C GLU A 124 -16.75 -20.03 -6.63
N LEU A 125 -15.68 -19.24 -6.73
CA LEU A 125 -15.41 -18.13 -5.81
C LEU A 125 -16.58 -17.13 -5.78
N GLU A 126 -17.05 -16.66 -6.94
CA GLU A 126 -18.16 -15.71 -7.00
C GLU A 126 -19.46 -16.27 -6.40
N LYS A 127 -19.69 -17.57 -6.51
CA LYS A 127 -20.83 -18.26 -5.87
C LYS A 127 -20.70 -18.40 -4.35
N GLY A 128 -19.56 -18.04 -3.77
CA GLY A 128 -19.31 -18.15 -2.33
C GLY A 128 -18.69 -19.47 -1.89
N ALA A 129 -17.94 -20.15 -2.75
CA ALA A 129 -17.06 -21.22 -2.30
C ALA A 129 -15.98 -20.68 -1.33
N ILE A 130 -15.44 -21.57 -0.49
CA ILE A 130 -14.28 -21.24 0.35
C ILE A 130 -13.05 -21.14 -0.54
N ALA A 131 -12.70 -19.91 -0.91
CA ALA A 131 -11.52 -19.61 -1.73
C ALA A 131 -10.27 -19.29 -0.89
N ASN A 132 -10.45 -19.04 0.41
CA ASN A 132 -9.36 -18.89 1.37
C ASN A 132 -9.38 -20.09 2.33
N PRO A 133 -8.83 -21.26 1.94
CA PRO A 133 -8.89 -22.47 2.75
C PRO A 133 -8.15 -22.34 4.09
N ASP A 134 -7.06 -21.58 4.14
CA ASP A 134 -6.25 -21.42 5.36
C ASP A 134 -6.97 -20.69 6.49
N GLU A 135 -7.89 -19.77 6.14
CA GLU A 135 -8.72 -19.06 7.10
C GLU A 135 -10.18 -19.55 7.12
N GLY A 136 -10.53 -20.53 6.28
CA GLY A 136 -11.90 -21.05 6.13
C GLY A 136 -12.91 -20.00 5.65
N ARG A 137 -12.51 -19.07 4.76
CA ARG A 137 -13.33 -17.91 4.38
C ARG A 137 -13.73 -17.90 2.91
N MET A 138 -14.91 -17.35 2.66
CA MET A 138 -15.31 -16.90 1.33
C MET A 138 -14.54 -15.63 0.93
N VAL A 139 -14.57 -15.30 -0.35
CA VAL A 139 -13.99 -14.07 -0.90
C VAL A 139 -15.05 -13.38 -1.75
N GLY A 140 -15.58 -12.26 -1.26
CA GLY A 140 -16.83 -11.70 -1.77
C GLY A 140 -16.77 -10.26 -2.29
N HIS A 141 -15.59 -9.73 -2.62
CA HIS A 141 -15.46 -8.35 -3.09
C HIS A 141 -16.26 -8.07 -4.37
N TYR A 142 -16.50 -9.08 -5.20
CA TYR A 142 -17.41 -9.06 -6.35
C TYR A 142 -18.86 -8.68 -5.97
N TRP A 143 -19.34 -9.13 -4.81
CA TRP A 143 -20.70 -8.85 -4.34
C TRP A 143 -20.88 -7.40 -3.91
N LEU A 144 -19.80 -6.68 -3.59
CA LEU A 144 -19.87 -5.28 -3.18
C LEU A 144 -20.32 -4.38 -4.34
N ARG A 145 -19.95 -4.75 -5.57
CA ARG A 145 -20.25 -4.03 -6.81
C ARG A 145 -21.43 -4.61 -7.58
N ASP A 146 -21.80 -5.86 -7.32
CA ASP A 146 -23.09 -6.43 -7.71
C ASP A 146 -23.68 -7.30 -6.57
N PRO A 147 -24.48 -6.71 -5.66
CA PRO A 147 -25.06 -7.41 -4.52
C PRO A 147 -26.00 -8.56 -4.89
N ALA A 148 -26.50 -8.61 -6.14
CA ALA A 148 -27.36 -9.69 -6.60
C ALA A 148 -26.63 -11.04 -6.68
N LEU A 149 -25.30 -11.03 -6.76
CA LEU A 149 -24.44 -12.21 -6.79
C LEU A 149 -24.16 -12.79 -5.41
N ALA A 150 -24.53 -12.08 -4.33
CA ALA A 150 -24.28 -12.56 -2.99
C ALA A 150 -24.94 -13.94 -2.76
N PRO A 151 -24.26 -14.91 -2.10
CA PRO A 151 -24.74 -16.30 -1.97
C PRO A 151 -26.11 -16.46 -1.28
N ASN A 152 -26.56 -15.44 -0.55
CA ASN A 152 -27.85 -15.42 0.13
C ASN A 152 -28.36 -13.99 0.33
N SER A 153 -29.67 -13.88 0.59
CA SER A 153 -30.34 -12.59 0.79
C SER A 153 -29.84 -11.82 2.01
N PHE A 154 -29.32 -12.49 3.04
CA PHE A 154 -28.78 -11.84 4.22
C PHE A 154 -27.51 -11.03 3.89
N LEU A 155 -26.58 -11.61 3.14
CA LEU A 155 -25.37 -10.93 2.67
C LEU A 155 -25.71 -9.78 1.72
N ARG A 156 -26.62 -10.02 0.76
CA ARG A 156 -27.13 -8.98 -0.15
C ARG A 156 -27.67 -7.78 0.62
N ASN A 157 -28.60 -8.01 1.55
CA ASN A 157 -29.20 -6.95 2.35
C ASN A 157 -28.16 -6.17 3.17
N LYS A 158 -27.13 -6.85 3.70
CA LYS A 158 -26.04 -6.19 4.44
C LYS A 158 -25.22 -5.25 3.55
N ILE A 159 -24.94 -5.64 2.32
CA ILE A 159 -24.19 -4.83 1.36
C ILE A 159 -25.02 -3.62 0.92
N GLU A 160 -26.27 -3.85 0.50
CA GLU A 160 -27.19 -2.79 0.07
C GLU A 160 -27.44 -1.78 1.20
N THR A 161 -27.70 -2.25 2.42
CA THR A 161 -27.88 -1.39 3.60
C THR A 161 -26.61 -0.57 3.92
N ALA A 162 -25.42 -1.17 3.77
CA ALA A 162 -24.18 -0.45 4.00
C ALA A 162 -23.98 0.68 2.98
N LEU A 163 -24.26 0.42 1.70
CA LEU A 163 -24.19 1.41 0.62
C LEU A 163 -25.18 2.55 0.83
N ASP A 164 -26.45 2.24 1.15
CA ASP A 164 -27.47 3.24 1.44
C ASP A 164 -27.08 4.14 2.62
N ARG A 165 -26.51 3.54 3.68
CA ARG A 165 -26.02 4.29 4.84
C ARG A 165 -24.83 5.19 4.48
N ILE A 166 -23.92 4.74 3.60
CA ILE A 166 -22.78 5.56 3.13
C ILE A 166 -23.29 6.77 2.35
N LEU A 167 -24.21 6.56 1.41
CA LEU A 167 -24.82 7.61 0.60
C LEU A 167 -25.57 8.63 1.48
N ALA A 168 -26.42 8.15 2.40
CA ALA A 168 -27.17 9.02 3.29
C ALA A 168 -26.25 9.81 4.24
N PHE A 169 -25.27 9.15 4.85
CA PHE A 169 -24.34 9.81 5.78
C PHE A 169 -23.45 10.84 5.06
N SER A 170 -22.88 10.50 3.91
CA SER A 170 -22.05 11.43 3.13
C SER A 170 -22.85 12.65 2.67
N GLN A 171 -24.09 12.47 2.21
CA GLN A 171 -24.99 13.57 1.86
C GLN A 171 -25.32 14.44 3.08
N ASP A 172 -25.63 13.84 4.23
CA ASP A 172 -25.94 14.56 5.47
C ASP A 172 -24.73 15.37 5.98
N VAL A 173 -23.50 14.87 5.84
CA VAL A 173 -22.27 15.60 6.17
C VAL A 173 -22.02 16.75 5.18
N VAL A 174 -22.05 16.48 3.88
CA VAL A 174 -21.74 17.48 2.83
C VAL A 174 -22.79 18.60 2.80
N SER A 175 -24.06 18.28 3.03
CA SER A 175 -25.14 19.29 3.10
C SER A 175 -25.09 20.15 4.36
N GLY A 176 -24.35 19.72 5.40
CA GLY A 176 -24.28 20.37 6.70
C GLY A 176 -25.44 20.04 7.63
N LYS A 177 -26.15 18.93 7.41
CA LYS A 177 -27.13 18.39 8.36
C LYS A 177 -26.44 17.72 9.55
N ILE A 178 -25.34 17.00 9.28
CA ILE A 178 -24.39 16.56 10.31
C ILE A 178 -23.27 17.59 10.37
N LEU A 179 -23.06 18.17 11.55
CA LEU A 179 -22.08 19.22 11.81
C LEU A 179 -21.04 18.74 12.82
N SER A 180 -19.83 19.28 12.71
CA SER A 180 -18.90 19.29 13.85
C SER A 180 -19.40 20.31 14.88
N PRO A 181 -18.92 20.26 16.14
CA PRO A 181 -19.22 21.29 17.13
C PRO A 181 -18.87 22.72 16.68
N SER A 182 -17.97 22.88 15.71
CA SER A 182 -17.50 24.16 15.18
C SER A 182 -18.09 24.53 13.81
N GLY A 183 -19.03 23.74 13.28
CA GLY A 183 -19.74 24.03 12.04
C GLY A 183 -19.66 22.90 11.02
N ARG A 184 -19.61 23.25 9.73
CA ARG A 184 -19.55 22.26 8.66
C ARG A 184 -18.18 21.57 8.66
N PHE A 185 -18.18 20.28 8.36
CA PHE A 185 -16.93 19.56 8.10
C PHE A 185 -16.27 20.11 6.82
N THR A 186 -14.95 20.30 6.87
CA THR A 186 -14.14 20.82 5.75
C THR A 186 -13.05 19.84 5.32
N SER A 187 -12.70 18.89 6.18
CA SER A 187 -11.56 18.00 6.01
C SER A 187 -11.88 16.59 6.53
N ILE A 188 -11.24 15.58 5.96
CA ILE A 188 -11.24 14.19 6.42
C ILE A 188 -9.82 13.85 6.88
N LEU A 189 -9.69 13.22 8.04
CA LEU A 189 -8.46 12.54 8.45
C LEU A 189 -8.73 11.04 8.50
N SER A 190 -8.22 10.31 7.51
CA SER A 190 -8.36 8.85 7.42
C SER A 190 -7.18 8.17 8.10
N ILE A 191 -7.46 7.33 9.10
CA ILE A 191 -6.46 6.58 9.88
C ILE A 191 -6.63 5.10 9.58
N GLY A 192 -5.63 4.49 8.95
CA GLY A 192 -5.68 3.10 8.49
C GLY A 192 -4.40 2.75 7.75
N ILE A 193 -4.01 1.47 7.69
CA ILE A 193 -2.77 1.03 7.03
C ILE A 193 -3.06 -0.04 5.96
N GLY A 194 -2.17 -0.13 4.96
CA GLY A 194 -2.25 -1.12 3.89
C GLY A 194 -3.57 -1.02 3.13
N GLY A 195 -4.35 -2.10 3.15
CA GLY A 195 -5.62 -2.15 2.41
C GLY A 195 -6.68 -1.15 2.91
N SER A 196 -6.51 -0.65 4.14
CA SER A 196 -7.35 0.39 4.74
C SER A 196 -6.93 1.82 4.36
N ALA A 197 -5.90 1.97 3.50
CA ALA A 197 -5.34 3.26 3.12
C ALA A 197 -5.01 3.37 1.63
N LEU A 198 -4.35 2.36 1.04
CA LEU A 198 -3.82 2.44 -0.33
C LEU A 198 -4.90 2.58 -1.40
N GLY A 199 -6.03 1.88 -1.25
CA GLY A 199 -7.20 2.06 -2.11
C GLY A 199 -7.77 3.47 -2.00
N PRO A 200 -8.15 3.94 -0.79
CA PRO A 200 -8.67 5.29 -0.60
C PRO A 200 -7.72 6.40 -1.06
N GLN A 201 -6.40 6.23 -0.86
CA GLN A 201 -5.37 7.14 -1.36
C GLN A 201 -5.37 7.18 -2.89
N PHE A 202 -5.37 6.02 -3.54
CA PHE A 202 -5.39 5.94 -5.01
C PHE A 202 -6.66 6.59 -5.59
N VAL A 203 -7.83 6.29 -5.04
CA VAL A 203 -9.10 6.84 -5.53
C VAL A 203 -9.21 8.34 -5.28
N ALA A 204 -8.73 8.84 -4.15
CA ALA A 204 -8.67 10.28 -3.89
C ALA A 204 -7.77 11.00 -4.91
N GLU A 205 -6.56 10.52 -5.15
CA GLU A 205 -5.64 11.11 -6.15
C GLU A 205 -6.19 11.03 -7.58
N ALA A 206 -6.87 9.92 -7.90
CA ALA A 206 -7.37 9.67 -9.24
C ALA A 206 -8.61 10.50 -9.60
N LEU A 207 -9.49 10.78 -8.63
CA LEU A 207 -10.86 11.21 -8.89
C LEU A 207 -11.34 12.42 -8.08
N ALA A 208 -10.66 12.82 -7.01
CA ALA A 208 -11.12 13.98 -6.24
C ALA A 208 -11.07 15.24 -7.12
N PRO A 209 -12.11 16.08 -7.12
CA PRO A 209 -12.06 17.35 -7.82
C PRO A 209 -11.02 18.28 -7.16
N ASP A 210 -10.53 19.30 -7.87
CA ASP A 210 -9.53 20.25 -7.35
C ASP A 210 -9.94 20.91 -6.01
N ASN A 211 -11.25 21.09 -5.81
CA ASN A 211 -11.85 21.63 -4.59
C ASN A 211 -12.93 20.68 -4.07
N PRO A 212 -12.55 19.57 -3.41
CA PRO A 212 -13.52 18.62 -2.89
C PRO A 212 -14.30 19.25 -1.72
N PRO A 213 -15.56 18.86 -1.48
CA PRO A 213 -16.34 19.34 -0.32
C PRO A 213 -15.61 19.13 1.00
N LEU A 214 -14.95 17.97 1.15
CA LEU A 214 -14.03 17.71 2.25
C LEU A 214 -12.67 17.27 1.69
N LYS A 215 -11.59 17.94 2.08
CA LYS A 215 -10.22 17.57 1.70
C LYS A 215 -9.72 16.41 2.56
N ILE A 216 -9.17 15.36 1.95
CA ILE A 216 -8.70 14.18 2.70
C ILE A 216 -7.20 14.25 3.01
N ARG A 217 -6.83 13.76 4.19
CA ARG A 217 -5.46 13.48 4.65
C ARG A 217 -5.40 12.08 5.25
N PHE A 218 -4.21 11.48 5.27
CA PHE A 218 -4.01 10.09 5.70
C PHE A 218 -2.96 9.98 6.80
N ILE A 219 -3.26 9.15 7.81
CA ILE A 219 -2.28 8.58 8.74
C ILE A 219 -2.27 7.07 8.50
N ASP A 220 -1.24 6.59 7.80
CA ASP A 220 -1.08 5.20 7.41
C ASP A 220 0.19 4.53 7.94
N ASN A 221 0.95 5.26 8.77
CA ASN A 221 2.15 4.77 9.42
C ASN A 221 2.13 5.15 10.90
N THR A 222 2.88 4.41 11.73
CA THR A 222 3.05 4.73 13.16
C THR A 222 4.20 5.71 13.43
N ASP A 223 4.88 6.19 12.38
CA ASP A 223 5.94 7.19 12.47
C ASP A 223 5.41 8.48 13.13
N PRO A 224 5.90 8.86 14.33
CA PRO A 224 5.39 10.03 15.04
C PRO A 224 5.55 11.33 14.25
N ALA A 225 6.64 11.49 13.48
CA ALA A 225 6.84 12.71 12.69
C ALA A 225 5.80 12.84 11.57
N GLY A 226 5.36 11.71 11.00
CA GLY A 226 4.29 11.66 10.02
C GLY A 226 2.93 12.05 10.62
N ILE A 227 2.61 11.50 11.79
CA ILE A 227 1.38 11.82 12.54
C ILE A 227 1.36 13.30 12.93
N ASP A 228 2.44 13.78 13.55
CA ASP A 228 2.61 15.19 13.96
C ASP A 228 2.46 16.14 12.76
N HIS A 229 3.03 15.77 11.61
CA HIS A 229 2.90 16.56 10.40
C HIS A 229 1.44 16.70 9.96
N GLN A 230 0.66 15.62 9.95
CA GLN A 230 -0.75 15.69 9.56
C GLN A 230 -1.57 16.55 10.53
N ILE A 231 -1.36 16.37 11.83
CA ILE A 231 -2.03 17.17 12.88
C ILE A 231 -1.66 18.65 12.73
N ALA A 232 -0.38 18.97 12.54
CA ALA A 232 0.09 20.33 12.35
C ALA A 232 -0.44 20.99 11.05
N GLN A 233 -0.57 20.22 9.96
CA GLN A 233 -1.14 20.70 8.69
C GLN A 233 -2.64 20.99 8.78
N LEU A 234 -3.39 20.25 9.60
CA LEU A 234 -4.78 20.59 9.91
C LEU A 234 -4.84 21.87 10.74
N GLY A 235 -4.01 21.97 11.79
CA GLY A 235 -3.97 23.14 12.66
C GLY A 235 -5.38 23.51 13.16
N PRO A 236 -5.88 24.74 12.94
CA PRO A 236 -7.24 25.14 13.32
C PRO A 236 -8.36 24.32 12.65
N GLU A 237 -8.13 23.73 11.47
CA GLU A 237 -9.13 22.91 10.76
C GLU A 237 -9.43 21.58 11.49
N LEU A 238 -8.66 21.22 12.53
CA LEU A 238 -8.95 20.04 13.35
C LEU A 238 -10.38 20.09 13.94
N ALA A 239 -10.87 21.29 14.27
CA ALA A 239 -12.23 21.52 14.79
C ALA A 239 -13.35 21.24 13.76
N THR A 240 -13.02 21.20 12.47
CA THR A 240 -13.93 20.91 11.35
C THR A 240 -13.51 19.67 10.57
N THR A 241 -12.67 18.82 11.16
CA THR A 241 -12.18 17.57 10.54
C THR A 241 -13.02 16.36 10.97
N LEU A 242 -13.49 15.56 10.03
CA LEU A 242 -14.10 14.25 10.26
C LEU A 242 -12.99 13.20 10.30
N VAL A 243 -12.84 12.48 11.42
CA VAL A 243 -11.81 11.44 11.56
C VAL A 243 -12.43 10.08 11.25
N ILE A 244 -11.93 9.41 10.20
CA ILE A 244 -12.37 8.07 9.80
C ILE A 244 -11.30 7.07 10.20
N VAL A 245 -11.61 6.16 11.11
CA VAL A 245 -10.69 5.13 11.59
C VAL A 245 -11.05 3.79 10.97
N ILE A 246 -10.13 3.22 10.21
CA ILE A 246 -10.37 2.02 9.40
C ILE A 246 -9.46 0.89 9.89
N SER A 247 -10.07 -0.11 10.54
CA SER A 247 -9.37 -1.33 10.95
C SER A 247 -10.35 -2.47 11.11
N LYS A 248 -10.10 -3.60 10.43
CA LYS A 248 -10.98 -4.79 10.49
C LYS A 248 -11.12 -5.32 11.91
N SER A 249 -10.02 -5.55 12.62
CA SER A 249 -10.02 -6.08 13.99
C SER A 249 -10.09 -5.00 15.08
N GLY A 250 -9.71 -3.77 14.75
CA GLY A 250 -9.48 -2.68 15.71
C GLY A 250 -8.18 -2.84 16.53
N GLY A 251 -7.44 -3.93 16.34
CA GLY A 251 -6.20 -4.22 17.07
C GLY A 251 -4.92 -3.87 16.31
N THR A 252 -5.01 -3.34 15.09
CA THR A 252 -3.86 -2.96 14.26
C THR A 252 -3.04 -1.88 14.97
N PRO A 253 -1.78 -2.15 15.39
CA PRO A 253 -1.01 -1.22 16.22
C PRO A 253 -0.84 0.16 15.60
N GLU A 254 -0.54 0.25 14.31
CA GLU A 254 -0.30 1.50 13.60
C GLU A 254 -1.56 2.37 13.58
N THR A 255 -2.71 1.79 13.22
CA THR A 255 -4.01 2.47 13.25
C THR A 255 -4.41 2.88 14.66
N ARG A 256 -4.18 2.02 15.65
CA ARG A 256 -4.45 2.31 17.06
C ARG A 256 -3.59 3.47 17.57
N ASN A 257 -2.30 3.49 17.25
CA ASN A 257 -1.40 4.57 17.67
C ASN A 257 -1.82 5.89 17.03
N GLY A 258 -2.10 5.90 15.73
CA GLY A 258 -2.64 7.08 15.04
C GLY A 258 -3.93 7.60 15.67
N LEU A 259 -4.88 6.70 16.02
CA LEU A 259 -6.10 7.06 16.73
C LEU A 259 -5.80 7.73 18.09
N LEU A 260 -4.93 7.14 18.91
CA LEU A 260 -4.62 7.66 20.25
C LEU A 260 -3.93 9.03 20.21
N GLU A 261 -3.00 9.24 19.27
CA GLU A 261 -2.32 10.52 19.05
C GLU A 261 -3.30 11.59 18.56
N VAL A 262 -4.22 11.25 17.65
CA VAL A 262 -5.27 12.17 17.20
C VAL A 262 -6.24 12.48 18.35
N GLN A 263 -6.65 11.50 19.15
CA GLN A 263 -7.47 11.74 20.34
C GLN A 263 -6.76 12.65 21.34
N LYS A 264 -5.44 12.53 21.50
CA LYS A 264 -4.64 13.45 22.30
C LYS A 264 -4.69 14.87 21.73
N ALA A 265 -4.46 15.04 20.42
CA ALA A 265 -4.55 16.35 19.78
C ALA A 265 -5.94 17.00 19.91
N PHE A 266 -7.01 16.20 19.85
CA PHE A 266 -8.37 16.66 20.13
C PHE A 266 -8.50 17.18 21.58
N ARG A 267 -8.00 16.43 22.57
CA ARG A 267 -8.03 16.87 23.98
C ARG A 267 -7.23 18.16 24.18
N ASP A 268 -6.02 18.24 23.62
CA ASP A 268 -5.15 19.42 23.71
C ASP A 268 -5.79 20.67 23.08
N ALA A 269 -6.63 20.49 22.05
CA ALA A 269 -7.39 21.54 21.40
C ALA A 269 -8.76 21.84 22.06
N GLY A 270 -9.13 21.13 23.14
CA GLY A 270 -10.44 21.26 23.79
C GLY A 270 -11.63 20.73 22.97
N LEU A 271 -11.38 19.81 22.03
CA LEU A 271 -12.37 19.21 21.14
C LEU A 271 -12.86 17.84 21.64
N GLN A 272 -14.05 17.43 21.20
CA GLN A 272 -14.64 16.13 21.54
C GLN A 272 -14.54 15.16 20.35
N PHE A 273 -13.64 14.18 20.43
CA PHE A 273 -13.42 13.20 19.36
C PHE A 273 -14.71 12.47 18.95
N SER A 274 -15.55 12.06 19.91
CA SER A 274 -16.79 11.33 19.62
C SER A 274 -17.78 12.08 18.73
N LYS A 275 -17.70 13.42 18.68
CA LYS A 275 -18.53 14.27 17.80
C LYS A 275 -17.98 14.43 16.38
N GLN A 276 -16.82 13.84 16.10
CA GLN A 276 -16.11 13.95 14.82
C GLN A 276 -15.51 12.61 14.35
N GLY A 277 -15.57 11.55 15.16
CA GLY A 277 -15.04 10.23 14.84
C GLY A 277 -16.06 9.33 14.14
N VAL A 278 -15.58 8.54 13.17
CA VAL A 278 -16.30 7.49 12.45
C VAL A 278 -15.44 6.23 12.41
N ALA A 279 -16.04 5.07 12.66
CA ALA A 279 -15.34 3.78 12.57
C ALA A 279 -15.76 3.00 11.32
N ILE A 280 -14.80 2.42 10.61
CA ILE A 280 -15.02 1.41 9.58
C ILE A 280 -14.33 0.13 10.03
N THR A 281 -15.11 -0.87 10.45
CA THR A 281 -14.58 -2.02 11.19
C THR A 281 -15.53 -3.22 11.18
N GLN A 282 -15.03 -4.38 11.58
CA GLN A 282 -15.87 -5.56 11.78
C GLN A 282 -16.79 -5.36 12.99
N GLU A 283 -18.05 -5.79 12.87
CA GLU A 283 -19.01 -5.76 13.96
C GLU A 283 -18.47 -6.54 15.19
N ASN A 284 -18.62 -5.95 16.38
CA ASN A 284 -18.10 -6.47 17.66
C ASN A 284 -16.56 -6.54 17.79
N SER A 285 -15.81 -5.92 16.88
CA SER A 285 -14.35 -5.76 17.00
C SER A 285 -13.97 -4.84 18.18
N LEU A 286 -12.68 -4.73 18.48
CA LEU A 286 -12.19 -3.80 19.51
C LEU A 286 -12.59 -2.35 19.16
N LEU A 287 -12.38 -1.93 17.92
CA LEU A 287 -12.70 -0.58 17.45
C LEU A 287 -14.21 -0.34 17.41
N ASP A 288 -15.01 -1.35 17.05
CA ASP A 288 -16.46 -1.25 17.04
C ASP A 288 -17.02 -0.99 18.44
N ASN A 289 -16.50 -1.72 19.42
CA ASN A 289 -16.85 -1.56 20.83
C ASN A 289 -16.41 -0.19 21.36
N THR A 290 -15.17 0.25 21.07
CA THR A 290 -14.68 1.59 21.44
C THR A 290 -15.60 2.67 20.87
N ALA A 291 -15.88 2.65 19.57
CA ALA A 291 -16.71 3.64 18.90
C ALA A 291 -18.15 3.67 19.45
N ARG A 292 -18.69 2.50 19.81
CA ARG A 292 -20.02 2.37 20.42
C ARG A 292 -20.06 2.89 21.85
N ILE A 293 -19.06 2.57 22.68
CA ILE A 293 -18.98 3.00 24.09
C ILE A 293 -18.75 4.50 24.18
N GLU A 294 -17.88 5.05 23.35
CA GLU A 294 -17.55 6.48 23.33
C GLU A 294 -18.60 7.33 22.57
N GLY A 295 -19.54 6.69 21.86
CA GLY A 295 -20.63 7.38 21.16
C GLY A 295 -20.18 8.17 19.93
N TRP A 296 -19.35 7.55 19.08
CA TRP A 296 -18.88 8.14 17.82
C TRP A 296 -20.02 8.41 16.84
N LEU A 297 -19.83 9.32 15.87
CA LEU A 297 -20.86 9.78 14.94
C LEU A 297 -21.48 8.63 14.12
N ALA A 298 -20.66 7.71 13.63
CA ALA A 298 -21.12 6.61 12.80
C ALA A 298 -20.15 5.41 12.85
N ARG A 299 -20.70 4.24 12.51
CA ARG A 299 -19.97 2.98 12.36
C ARG A 299 -20.41 2.29 11.07
N PHE A 300 -19.46 1.89 10.24
CA PHE A 300 -19.69 1.19 8.97
C PHE A 300 -19.00 -0.18 8.97
N PRO A 301 -19.61 -1.21 8.35
CA PRO A 301 -19.10 -2.57 8.46
C PRO A 301 -17.89 -2.82 7.54
N MET A 302 -16.94 -3.60 8.05
CA MET A 302 -16.02 -4.41 7.24
C MET A 302 -16.39 -5.88 7.42
N PHE A 303 -16.58 -6.58 6.31
CA PHE A 303 -16.95 -8.00 6.35
C PHE A 303 -15.71 -8.90 6.39
N ASP A 304 -15.84 -10.08 6.97
CA ASP A 304 -14.76 -11.07 7.09
C ASP A 304 -14.31 -11.62 5.73
N TRP A 305 -15.24 -11.77 4.78
CA TRP A 305 -15.02 -12.17 3.39
C TRP A 305 -14.50 -11.05 2.47
N VAL A 306 -14.31 -9.82 2.99
CA VAL A 306 -13.60 -8.74 2.29
C VAL A 306 -12.16 -8.72 2.76
N GLY A 307 -11.23 -8.97 1.83
CA GLY A 307 -9.80 -8.84 2.07
C GLY A 307 -9.39 -7.37 2.10
N GLY A 308 -8.37 -7.01 2.88
CA GLY A 308 -7.94 -5.60 2.99
C GLY A 308 -7.58 -4.99 1.64
N ARG A 309 -6.76 -5.69 0.84
CA ARG A 309 -6.33 -5.26 -0.50
C ARG A 309 -7.42 -5.27 -1.58
N THR A 310 -8.61 -5.81 -1.28
CA THR A 310 -9.80 -5.83 -2.16
C THR A 310 -10.99 -5.11 -1.53
N SER A 311 -10.73 -4.20 -0.58
CA SER A 311 -11.77 -3.53 0.20
C SER A 311 -12.20 -2.17 -0.35
N GLU A 312 -11.62 -1.70 -1.46
CA GLU A 312 -11.90 -0.36 -2.01
C GLU A 312 -13.38 -0.15 -2.31
N MET A 313 -14.05 -1.17 -2.86
CA MET A 313 -15.49 -1.12 -3.17
C MET A 313 -16.38 -1.36 -1.94
N SER A 314 -15.82 -1.39 -0.72
CA SER A 314 -16.59 -1.47 0.53
C SER A 314 -16.68 -0.10 1.20
N ALA A 315 -17.19 -0.05 2.44
CA ALA A 315 -17.16 1.18 3.23
C ALA A 315 -15.77 1.83 3.32
N VAL A 316 -14.69 1.02 3.28
CA VAL A 316 -13.30 1.47 3.33
C VAL A 316 -12.99 2.55 2.30
N GLY A 317 -13.32 2.33 1.02
CA GLY A 317 -13.07 3.29 -0.06
C GLY A 317 -14.28 4.17 -0.39
N LEU A 318 -15.49 3.59 -0.37
CA LEU A 318 -16.70 4.30 -0.78
C LEU A 318 -17.05 5.46 0.15
N LEU A 319 -16.88 5.34 1.47
CA LEU A 319 -17.19 6.45 2.38
C LEU A 319 -16.26 7.67 2.17
N PRO A 320 -14.92 7.55 2.23
CA PRO A 320 -14.05 8.68 1.98
C PRO A 320 -14.18 9.23 0.55
N ALA A 321 -14.47 8.40 -0.46
CA ALA A 321 -14.72 8.86 -1.82
C ALA A 321 -15.99 9.73 -1.91
N ALA A 322 -17.11 9.26 -1.34
CA ALA A 322 -18.38 10.00 -1.35
C ALA A 322 -18.29 11.36 -0.64
N LEU A 323 -17.56 11.43 0.47
CA LEU A 323 -17.35 12.68 1.22
C LEU A 323 -16.50 13.72 0.45
N GLN A 324 -15.67 13.26 -0.49
CA GLN A 324 -14.94 14.13 -1.42
C GLN A 324 -15.76 14.53 -2.66
N GLY A 325 -17.00 14.05 -2.79
CA GLY A 325 -17.86 14.33 -3.94
C GLY A 325 -17.59 13.43 -5.15
N ILE A 326 -16.88 12.31 -4.99
CA ILE A 326 -16.69 11.32 -6.04
C ILE A 326 -17.97 10.50 -6.21
N ASP A 327 -18.37 10.25 -7.46
CA ASP A 327 -19.53 9.41 -7.76
C ASP A 327 -19.20 7.92 -7.53
N ILE A 328 -19.46 7.46 -6.31
CA ILE A 328 -19.22 6.08 -5.90
C ILE A 328 -20.13 5.08 -6.62
N LYS A 329 -21.29 5.50 -7.13
CA LYS A 329 -22.19 4.60 -7.86
C LYS A 329 -21.58 4.27 -9.22
N GLU A 330 -21.03 5.27 -9.89
CA GLU A 330 -20.32 5.06 -11.15
C GLU A 330 -19.06 4.20 -10.98
N MET A 331 -18.34 4.30 -9.84
CA MET A 331 -17.25 3.37 -9.51
C MET A 331 -17.74 1.92 -9.44
N LEU A 332 -18.82 1.68 -8.71
CA LEU A 332 -19.40 0.33 -8.57
C LEU A 332 -19.91 -0.21 -9.90
N VAL A 333 -20.59 0.62 -10.71
CA VAL A 333 -21.04 0.26 -12.06
C VAL A 333 -19.87 -0.13 -12.95
N GLY A 334 -18.81 0.68 -12.99
CA GLY A 334 -17.63 0.38 -13.80
C GLY A 334 -16.95 -0.93 -13.41
N ALA A 335 -16.84 -1.17 -12.10
CA ALA A 335 -16.28 -2.39 -11.56
C ALA A 335 -17.15 -3.62 -11.89
N ALA A 336 -18.48 -3.50 -11.78
CA ALA A 336 -19.43 -4.58 -12.08
C ALA A 336 -19.48 -4.93 -13.57
N LEU A 337 -19.42 -3.94 -14.46
CA LEU A 337 -19.33 -4.16 -15.91
C LEU A 337 -18.03 -4.92 -16.27
N MET A 338 -16.89 -4.57 -15.66
CA MET A 338 -15.64 -5.30 -15.89
C MET A 338 -15.72 -6.74 -15.35
N ASP A 339 -16.41 -6.98 -14.23
CA ASP A 339 -16.65 -8.34 -13.76
C ASP A 339 -17.44 -9.18 -14.75
N GLU A 340 -18.49 -8.61 -15.32
CA GLU A 340 -19.31 -9.30 -16.34
C GLU A 340 -18.45 -9.72 -17.52
N GLU A 341 -17.64 -8.82 -18.06
CA GLU A 341 -16.73 -9.11 -19.16
C GLU A 341 -15.70 -10.19 -18.81
N THR A 342 -15.19 -10.16 -17.58
CA THR A 342 -14.18 -11.12 -17.14
C THR A 342 -14.74 -12.49 -16.74
N ARG A 343 -16.06 -12.70 -16.83
CA ARG A 343 -16.68 -14.04 -16.80
C ARG A 343 -16.62 -14.76 -18.14
N ASN A 344 -16.27 -14.07 -19.23
CA ASN A 344 -16.10 -14.70 -20.53
C ASN A 344 -14.98 -15.76 -20.49
N THR A 345 -15.29 -16.99 -20.89
CA THR A 345 -14.34 -18.12 -20.82
C THR A 345 -13.46 -18.24 -22.07
N VAL A 346 -13.58 -17.32 -23.03
CA VAL A 346 -12.71 -17.24 -24.20
C VAL A 346 -11.56 -16.29 -23.89
N VAL A 347 -10.33 -16.80 -23.83
CA VAL A 347 -9.13 -16.04 -23.42
C VAL A 347 -8.97 -14.73 -24.20
N LYS A 348 -9.09 -14.78 -25.54
CA LYS A 348 -8.99 -13.59 -26.42
C LYS A 348 -10.05 -12.51 -26.13
N ALA A 349 -11.18 -12.90 -25.56
CA ALA A 349 -12.30 -12.02 -25.25
C ALA A 349 -12.42 -11.69 -23.75
N ASN A 350 -11.38 -11.99 -22.95
CA ASN A 350 -11.36 -11.73 -21.52
C ASN A 350 -10.11 -10.91 -21.15
N PRO A 351 -10.26 -9.64 -20.74
CA PRO A 351 -9.12 -8.75 -20.52
C PRO A 351 -8.27 -9.19 -19.31
N ALA A 352 -8.89 -9.72 -18.25
CA ALA A 352 -8.17 -10.21 -17.09
C ALA A 352 -7.39 -11.50 -17.40
N ALA A 353 -7.96 -12.37 -18.24
CA ALA A 353 -7.27 -13.56 -18.73
C ALA A 353 -6.05 -13.20 -19.57
N LEU A 354 -6.16 -12.21 -20.47
CA LEU A 354 -5.04 -11.69 -21.26
C LEU A 354 -3.91 -11.18 -20.35
N LEU A 355 -4.23 -10.38 -19.33
CA LEU A 355 -3.24 -9.90 -18.36
C LEU A 355 -2.56 -11.05 -17.61
N ALA A 356 -3.34 -11.95 -17.01
CA ALA A 356 -2.83 -13.06 -16.22
C ALA A 356 -1.93 -14.00 -17.06
N LEU A 357 -2.33 -14.30 -18.30
CA LEU A 357 -1.55 -15.13 -19.20
C LEU A 357 -0.25 -14.42 -19.63
N CYS A 358 -0.29 -13.11 -19.88
CA CYS A 358 0.91 -12.33 -20.20
C CYS A 358 1.88 -12.25 -19.03
N TRP A 359 1.37 -12.13 -17.80
CA TRP A 359 2.20 -12.22 -16.60
C TRP A 359 2.83 -13.59 -16.48
N TYR A 360 2.05 -14.67 -16.69
CA TYR A 360 2.55 -16.04 -16.61
C TYR A 360 3.64 -16.28 -17.66
N TRP A 361 3.42 -15.83 -18.89
CA TRP A 361 4.41 -15.89 -19.97
C TRP A 361 5.69 -15.16 -19.59
N ALA A 362 5.58 -13.89 -19.19
CA ALA A 362 6.72 -13.02 -18.91
C ALA A 362 7.54 -13.52 -17.70
N SER A 363 6.87 -14.02 -16.66
CA SER A 363 7.49 -14.50 -15.42
C SER A 363 7.88 -15.98 -15.46
N GLU A 364 7.63 -16.67 -16.58
CA GLU A 364 7.76 -18.13 -16.74
C GLU A 364 6.91 -18.93 -15.74
N GLY A 365 5.84 -18.32 -15.21
CA GLY A 365 4.99 -18.89 -14.18
C GLY A 365 5.68 -19.07 -12.83
N ILE A 366 6.88 -18.51 -12.62
CA ILE A 366 7.70 -18.67 -11.41
C ILE A 366 8.26 -17.33 -10.89
N GLY A 367 7.72 -16.20 -11.36
CA GLY A 367 8.15 -14.88 -10.88
C GLY A 367 9.52 -14.42 -11.39
N LYS A 368 10.01 -14.95 -12.52
CA LYS A 368 11.37 -14.67 -13.03
C LYS A 368 11.59 -13.22 -13.49
N LYS A 369 10.51 -12.50 -13.81
CA LYS A 369 10.53 -11.08 -14.20
C LYS A 369 9.61 -10.29 -13.28
N ASP A 370 10.03 -9.06 -13.00
CA ASP A 370 9.26 -8.06 -12.29
C ASP A 370 8.31 -7.32 -13.25
N MET A 371 7.17 -6.86 -12.74
CA MET A 371 6.23 -6.00 -13.46
C MET A 371 6.52 -4.53 -13.16
N VAL A 372 6.69 -3.70 -14.19
CA VAL A 372 6.78 -2.25 -14.05
C VAL A 372 5.52 -1.60 -14.61
N VAL A 373 4.74 -0.92 -13.77
CA VAL A 373 3.52 -0.21 -14.15
C VAL A 373 3.83 1.27 -14.38
N LEU A 374 3.58 1.75 -15.60
CA LEU A 374 3.89 3.12 -16.01
C LEU A 374 2.63 3.85 -16.49
N PRO A 375 1.91 4.54 -15.59
CA PRO A 375 0.84 5.42 -15.99
C PRO A 375 1.36 6.71 -16.61
N TYR A 376 0.85 7.08 -17.78
CA TYR A 376 1.09 8.39 -18.41
C TYR A 376 -0.08 9.32 -18.11
N LYS A 377 -0.38 9.46 -16.82
CA LYS A 377 -1.37 10.40 -16.28
C LYS A 377 -1.05 10.63 -14.81
N ASP A 378 -0.92 11.90 -14.43
CA ASP A 378 -0.56 12.28 -13.06
C ASP A 378 -1.56 11.76 -12.01
N SER A 379 -2.86 11.81 -12.30
CA SER A 379 -3.90 11.32 -11.39
C SER A 379 -3.83 9.81 -11.14
N LEU A 380 -3.15 9.04 -11.99
CA LEU A 380 -2.96 7.60 -11.82
C LEU A 380 -1.62 7.24 -11.16
N LEU A 381 -0.87 8.21 -10.64
CA LEU A 381 0.44 8.02 -9.98
C LEU A 381 0.41 6.91 -8.91
N LEU A 382 -0.66 6.84 -8.11
CA LEU A 382 -0.77 5.88 -7.01
C LEU A 382 -1.24 4.49 -7.44
N LEU A 383 -1.57 4.27 -8.71
CA LEU A 383 -2.00 2.97 -9.22
C LEU A 383 -0.91 1.91 -9.01
N SER A 384 0.37 2.23 -9.26
CA SER A 384 1.46 1.28 -9.04
C SER A 384 1.57 0.86 -7.57
N ARG A 385 1.37 1.79 -6.63
CA ARG A 385 1.37 1.51 -5.17
C ARG A 385 0.17 0.69 -4.74
N TYR A 386 -1.00 0.97 -5.29
CA TYR A 386 -2.18 0.14 -5.08
C TYR A 386 -1.93 -1.30 -5.59
N LEU A 387 -1.37 -1.45 -6.79
CA LEU A 387 -1.05 -2.74 -7.38
C LEU A 387 0.09 -3.48 -6.66
N GLN A 388 1.02 -2.77 -6.03
CA GLN A 388 2.03 -3.40 -5.16
C GLN A 388 1.35 -4.25 -4.08
N GLN A 389 0.38 -3.68 -3.37
CA GLN A 389 -0.34 -4.47 -2.37
C GLN A 389 -1.21 -5.54 -3.03
N LEU A 390 -2.04 -5.17 -4.00
CA LEU A 390 -2.98 -6.11 -4.62
C LEU A 390 -2.26 -7.33 -5.22
N VAL A 391 -1.17 -7.13 -5.95
CA VAL A 391 -0.43 -8.19 -6.64
C VAL A 391 0.55 -8.89 -5.70
N MET A 392 1.44 -8.16 -5.01
CA MET A 392 2.53 -8.79 -4.27
C MET A 392 2.04 -9.50 -3.01
N GLU A 393 1.09 -8.92 -2.27
CA GLU A 393 0.52 -9.56 -1.08
C GLU A 393 -0.38 -10.76 -1.46
N SER A 394 -1.01 -10.74 -2.64
CA SER A 394 -1.81 -11.87 -3.14
C SER A 394 -0.95 -12.99 -3.69
N LEU A 395 0.10 -12.69 -4.47
CA LEU A 395 0.83 -13.69 -5.24
C LEU A 395 2.16 -14.14 -4.58
N GLY A 396 2.71 -13.33 -3.66
CA GLY A 396 3.94 -13.65 -2.93
C GLY A 396 3.70 -14.72 -1.87
N LYS A 397 3.85 -16.00 -2.22
CA LYS A 397 3.46 -17.14 -1.36
C LYS A 397 4.51 -18.24 -1.29
N GLU A 398 4.78 -18.71 -0.08
CA GLU A 398 5.77 -19.76 0.19
C GLU A 398 5.32 -21.12 -0.31
N PHE A 399 4.03 -21.45 -0.12
CA PHE A 399 3.42 -22.73 -0.48
C PHE A 399 2.31 -22.58 -1.52
N ASP A 400 2.14 -23.61 -2.34
CA ASP A 400 0.97 -23.80 -3.20
C ASP A 400 -0.19 -24.47 -2.42
N LEU A 401 -1.34 -24.63 -3.06
CA LEU A 401 -2.54 -25.25 -2.47
C LEU A 401 -2.37 -26.75 -2.19
N ASP A 402 -1.37 -27.40 -2.79
CA ASP A 402 -1.01 -28.80 -2.55
C ASP A 402 0.02 -28.95 -1.40
N GLY A 403 0.45 -27.83 -0.80
CA GLY A 403 1.43 -27.80 0.30
C GLY A 403 2.89 -27.90 -0.14
N ASN A 404 3.19 -27.83 -1.44
CA ASN A 404 4.55 -27.78 -1.94
C ASN A 404 5.13 -26.39 -1.75
N ARG A 405 6.41 -26.32 -1.36
CA ARG A 405 7.14 -25.05 -1.29
C ARG A 405 7.47 -24.59 -2.71
N VAL A 406 6.87 -23.48 -3.14
CA VAL A 406 7.03 -22.91 -4.49
C VAL A 406 7.71 -21.54 -4.47
N ASN A 407 7.61 -20.78 -3.37
CA ASN A 407 8.12 -19.41 -3.25
C ASN A 407 7.70 -18.52 -4.45
N GLN A 408 6.40 -18.51 -4.76
CA GLN A 408 5.81 -17.71 -5.82
C GLN A 408 5.90 -16.21 -5.55
N GLY A 409 5.74 -15.42 -6.61
CA GLY A 409 5.61 -13.97 -6.52
C GLY A 409 5.59 -13.28 -7.88
N LEU A 410 5.12 -12.04 -7.88
CA LEU A 410 5.25 -11.10 -8.99
C LEU A 410 5.50 -9.71 -8.42
N THR A 411 6.76 -9.28 -8.44
CA THR A 411 7.14 -7.97 -7.89
C THR A 411 6.57 -6.86 -8.76
N VAL A 412 6.05 -5.81 -8.13
CA VAL A 412 5.51 -4.64 -8.82
C VAL A 412 6.33 -3.40 -8.48
N TYR A 413 6.78 -2.72 -9.52
CA TYR A 413 7.37 -1.39 -9.43
C TYR A 413 6.58 -0.42 -10.30
N GLY A 414 6.82 0.88 -10.12
CA GLY A 414 6.23 1.88 -10.99
C GLY A 414 6.11 3.24 -10.31
N ASN A 415 6.08 4.28 -11.12
CA ASN A 415 5.83 5.64 -10.68
C ASN A 415 4.94 6.32 -11.75
N LYS A 416 5.48 7.13 -12.65
CA LYS A 416 4.70 7.71 -13.76
C LYS A 416 5.55 8.12 -14.97
N GLY A 417 4.96 8.01 -16.14
CA GLY A 417 5.46 8.63 -17.37
C GLY A 417 5.00 10.09 -17.48
N SER A 418 5.78 11.01 -18.03
CA SER A 418 7.15 10.85 -18.57
C SER A 418 8.27 10.97 -17.53
N THR A 419 7.97 11.21 -16.25
CA THR A 419 8.98 11.41 -15.18
C THR A 419 10.02 10.29 -15.14
N ASP A 420 9.60 9.04 -15.27
CA ASP A 420 10.51 7.89 -15.12
C ASP A 420 11.50 7.72 -16.28
N GLN A 421 11.25 8.37 -17.43
CA GLN A 421 12.24 8.47 -18.52
C GLN A 421 13.53 9.14 -18.04
N HIS A 422 13.43 9.98 -17.02
CA HIS A 422 14.54 10.67 -16.38
C HIS A 422 15.01 10.00 -15.08
N ALA A 423 14.54 8.78 -14.77
CA ALA A 423 14.92 8.04 -13.58
C ALA A 423 15.47 6.64 -13.91
N TYR A 424 14.63 5.70 -14.32
CA TYR A 424 15.01 4.28 -14.43
C TYR A 424 14.65 3.61 -15.77
N ILE A 425 14.12 4.34 -16.76
CA ILE A 425 13.92 3.78 -18.11
C ILE A 425 15.25 3.29 -18.75
N GLN A 426 16.40 3.88 -18.39
CA GLN A 426 17.72 3.37 -18.80
C GLN A 426 17.91 1.89 -18.38
N GLN A 427 17.55 1.55 -17.15
CA GLN A 427 17.57 0.16 -16.67
C GLN A 427 16.56 -0.69 -17.44
N LEU A 428 15.36 -0.16 -17.72
CA LEU A 428 14.34 -0.88 -18.48
C LEU A 428 14.70 -1.10 -19.95
N ARG A 429 15.64 -0.34 -20.50
CA ARG A 429 16.03 -0.46 -21.90
C ARG A 429 17.28 -1.30 -22.09
N GLU A 430 18.32 -1.03 -21.31
CA GLU A 430 19.68 -1.55 -21.53
C GLU A 430 20.21 -2.39 -20.36
N GLY A 431 19.53 -2.35 -19.22
CA GLY A 431 19.86 -3.18 -18.06
C GLY A 431 19.48 -4.66 -18.25
N VAL A 432 19.65 -5.42 -17.15
CA VAL A 432 19.28 -6.85 -17.07
C VAL A 432 17.83 -7.05 -17.51
N GLN A 433 17.54 -8.08 -18.30
CA GLN A 433 16.19 -8.37 -18.82
C GLN A 433 15.30 -9.13 -17.81
N ASN A 434 15.16 -8.56 -16.61
CA ASN A 434 14.40 -9.12 -15.50
C ASN A 434 13.06 -8.42 -15.27
N PHE A 435 12.49 -7.74 -16.27
CA PHE A 435 11.21 -7.05 -16.17
C PHE A 435 10.38 -7.15 -17.45
N PHE A 436 9.08 -6.89 -17.31
CA PHE A 436 8.18 -6.49 -18.40
C PHE A 436 7.41 -5.24 -17.98
N VAL A 437 6.92 -4.48 -18.96
CA VAL A 437 6.26 -3.18 -18.68
C VAL A 437 4.77 -3.25 -18.96
N THR A 438 3.95 -2.70 -18.07
CA THR A 438 2.55 -2.40 -18.34
C THR A 438 2.37 -0.89 -18.41
N PHE A 439 2.10 -0.38 -19.61
CA PHE A 439 1.77 1.03 -19.84
C PHE A 439 0.30 1.26 -19.52
N ILE A 440 -0.01 2.36 -18.82
CA ILE A 440 -1.38 2.84 -18.67
C ILE A 440 -1.52 4.14 -19.46
N GLU A 441 -2.32 4.12 -20.51
CA GLU A 441 -2.56 5.24 -21.43
C GLU A 441 -3.94 5.84 -21.15
N VAL A 442 -4.04 7.17 -21.18
CA VAL A 442 -5.31 7.88 -21.11
C VAL A 442 -5.49 8.68 -22.40
N LEU A 443 -6.54 8.40 -23.17
CA LEU A 443 -6.73 9.02 -24.48
C LEU A 443 -7.17 10.48 -24.40
N ARG A 444 -7.94 10.84 -23.38
CA ARG A 444 -8.39 12.22 -23.16
C ARG A 444 -7.46 12.93 -22.18
N ASP A 445 -6.72 13.90 -22.69
CA ASP A 445 -5.80 14.71 -21.90
C ASP A 445 -6.54 15.68 -20.96
N ARG A 446 -7.57 16.36 -21.48
CA ARG A 446 -8.36 17.39 -20.79
C ARG A 446 -9.85 17.27 -21.09
N PRO A 447 -10.72 17.85 -20.25
CA PRO A 447 -12.14 18.00 -20.59
C PRO A 447 -12.31 18.75 -21.91
N ALA A 448 -13.36 18.39 -22.66
CA ALA A 448 -13.65 19.02 -23.95
C ALA A 448 -13.67 20.56 -23.85
N GLY A 449 -13.09 21.24 -24.85
CA GLY A 449 -13.01 22.70 -24.91
C GLY A 449 -11.87 23.35 -24.13
N HIS A 450 -10.98 22.55 -23.50
CA HIS A 450 -9.80 23.03 -22.76
C HIS A 450 -8.47 22.72 -23.47
N ASP A 451 -8.55 22.32 -24.73
CA ASP A 451 -7.38 22.08 -25.57
C ASP A 451 -6.65 23.39 -25.80
N TRP A 452 -5.33 23.38 -25.59
CA TRP A 452 -4.47 24.52 -25.79
C TRP A 452 -3.23 24.05 -26.52
N GLU A 453 -3.02 24.60 -27.70
CA GLU A 453 -1.82 24.37 -28.50
C GLU A 453 -0.63 25.09 -27.86
N LEU A 454 0.44 24.34 -27.61
CA LEU A 454 1.75 24.88 -27.22
C LEU A 454 2.44 25.53 -28.42
N GLU A 455 2.28 24.88 -29.58
CA GLU A 455 2.79 25.27 -30.89
C GLU A 455 1.80 24.75 -31.95
N PRO A 456 1.80 25.30 -33.19
CA PRO A 456 0.78 25.00 -34.18
C PRO A 456 0.57 23.48 -34.38
N GLY A 457 -0.63 23.00 -34.02
CA GLY A 457 -1.01 21.59 -34.14
C GLY A 457 -0.43 20.63 -33.08
N VAL A 458 0.14 21.13 -31.99
CA VAL A 458 0.70 20.29 -30.90
C VAL A 458 0.30 20.83 -29.53
N THR A 459 -0.25 19.97 -28.69
CA THR A 459 -0.61 20.22 -27.30
C THR A 459 0.37 19.56 -26.33
N CYS A 460 0.28 19.87 -25.03
CA CYS A 460 1.01 19.10 -24.01
C CYS A 460 0.64 17.60 -24.02
N GLY A 461 -0.61 17.30 -24.36
CA GLY A 461 -1.12 15.92 -24.48
C GLY A 461 -0.41 15.15 -25.57
N ASP A 462 -0.21 15.78 -26.74
CA ASP A 462 0.54 15.19 -27.85
C ASP A 462 1.99 14.88 -27.48
N TYR A 463 2.65 15.75 -26.71
CA TYR A 463 3.97 15.46 -26.14
C TYR A 463 3.92 14.24 -25.21
N LEU A 464 2.94 14.15 -24.31
CA LEU A 464 2.80 13.03 -23.38
C LEU A 464 2.54 11.71 -24.11
N PHE A 465 1.65 11.72 -25.10
CA PHE A 465 1.39 10.61 -26.00
C PHE A 465 2.66 10.20 -26.76
N GLY A 466 3.36 11.15 -27.39
CA GLY A 466 4.63 10.91 -28.08
C GLY A 466 5.68 10.27 -27.16
N MET A 467 5.78 10.74 -25.91
CA MET A 467 6.67 10.17 -24.90
C MET A 467 6.29 8.72 -24.53
N LEU A 468 4.99 8.41 -24.37
CA LEU A 468 4.52 7.05 -24.13
C LEU A 468 4.88 6.14 -25.30
N GLN A 469 4.46 6.53 -26.50
CA GLN A 469 4.59 5.72 -27.72
C GLN A 469 6.06 5.53 -28.11
N GLY A 470 6.87 6.57 -27.91
CA GLY A 470 8.33 6.54 -28.08
C GLY A 470 9.00 5.58 -27.10
N THR A 471 8.62 5.60 -25.82
CA THR A 471 9.15 4.67 -24.81
C THR A 471 8.75 3.24 -25.12
N ARG A 472 7.47 2.99 -25.43
CA ARG A 472 6.98 1.67 -25.81
C ARG A 472 7.77 1.12 -26.99
N SER A 473 8.07 1.94 -27.99
CA SER A 473 8.81 1.55 -29.19
C SER A 473 10.30 1.35 -28.93
N ALA A 474 10.93 2.22 -28.14
CA ALA A 474 12.33 2.06 -27.74
C ALA A 474 12.56 0.80 -26.90
N LEU A 475 11.64 0.47 -25.98
CA LEU A 475 11.69 -0.78 -25.23
C LEU A 475 11.53 -1.99 -26.17
N TYR A 476 10.52 -1.95 -27.04
CA TYR A 476 10.27 -3.04 -27.98
C TYR A 476 11.42 -3.30 -28.94
N ALA A 477 12.11 -2.24 -29.39
CA ALA A 477 13.31 -2.37 -30.23
C ALA A 477 14.44 -3.18 -29.55
N ASN A 478 14.54 -3.11 -28.22
CA ASN A 478 15.49 -3.88 -27.40
C ASN A 478 14.89 -5.18 -26.83
N ASP A 479 13.90 -5.77 -27.50
CA ASP A 479 13.28 -7.05 -27.10
C ASP A 479 12.66 -7.02 -25.70
N ARG A 480 12.20 -5.84 -25.26
CA ARG A 480 11.50 -5.67 -24.00
C ARG A 480 10.00 -5.78 -24.24
N GLU A 481 9.40 -6.77 -23.61
CA GLU A 481 7.97 -7.07 -23.71
C GLU A 481 7.14 -6.04 -22.95
N SER A 482 5.97 -5.72 -23.49
CA SER A 482 5.06 -4.79 -22.83
C SER A 482 3.59 -5.07 -23.13
N ILE A 483 2.76 -4.71 -22.16
CA ILE A 483 1.30 -4.66 -22.26
C ILE A 483 0.90 -3.18 -22.25
N SER A 484 -0.14 -2.80 -22.99
CA SER A 484 -0.75 -1.47 -22.86
C SER A 484 -2.20 -1.60 -22.42
N VAL A 485 -2.57 -0.95 -21.33
CA VAL A 485 -3.96 -0.78 -20.88
C VAL A 485 -4.34 0.66 -21.15
N THR A 486 -5.25 0.88 -22.09
CA THR A 486 -5.68 2.22 -22.49
C THR A 486 -7.07 2.48 -21.94
N VAL A 487 -7.27 3.62 -21.30
CA VAL A 487 -8.57 4.10 -20.83
C VAL A 487 -8.94 5.39 -21.58
N GLN A 488 -10.20 5.57 -21.90
CA GLN A 488 -10.66 6.75 -22.64
C GLN A 488 -10.45 8.05 -21.84
N GLU A 489 -10.82 8.04 -20.56
CA GLU A 489 -10.72 9.15 -19.63
C GLU A 489 -10.69 8.61 -18.18
N VAL A 490 -10.01 9.30 -17.27
CA VAL A 490 -10.02 8.95 -15.84
C VAL A 490 -11.33 9.44 -15.23
N THR A 491 -12.31 8.54 -15.14
CA THR A 491 -13.63 8.77 -14.54
C THR A 491 -13.88 7.77 -13.41
N PRO A 492 -14.84 8.02 -12.50
CA PRO A 492 -15.19 7.05 -11.46
C PRO A 492 -15.49 5.65 -12.03
N ARG A 493 -16.25 5.58 -13.14
CA ARG A 493 -16.51 4.34 -13.89
C ARG A 493 -15.24 3.67 -14.40
N ALA A 494 -14.34 4.41 -15.06
CA ALA A 494 -13.11 3.83 -15.60
C ALA A 494 -12.15 3.34 -14.49
N VAL A 495 -12.01 4.07 -13.39
CA VAL A 495 -11.19 3.66 -12.24
C VAL A 495 -11.76 2.43 -11.56
N GLY A 496 -13.09 2.36 -11.39
CA GLY A 496 -13.75 1.16 -10.86
C GLY A 496 -13.50 -0.07 -11.72
N ALA A 497 -13.61 0.08 -13.05
CA ALA A 497 -13.30 -0.97 -14.00
C ALA A 497 -11.82 -1.38 -13.97
N LEU A 498 -10.89 -0.43 -13.86
CA LEU A 498 -9.46 -0.71 -13.77
C LEU A 498 -9.10 -1.52 -12.52
N ILE A 499 -9.69 -1.17 -11.36
CA ILE A 499 -9.52 -1.93 -10.12
C ILE A 499 -10.04 -3.36 -10.30
N ALA A 500 -11.27 -3.51 -10.80
CA ALA A 500 -11.87 -4.83 -11.03
C ALA A 500 -11.07 -5.71 -11.99
N LEU A 501 -10.52 -5.12 -13.05
CA LEU A 501 -9.69 -5.80 -14.04
C LEU A 501 -8.46 -6.44 -13.37
N TYR A 502 -7.73 -5.68 -12.55
CA TYR A 502 -6.53 -6.19 -11.87
C TYR A 502 -6.87 -7.16 -10.73
N GLU A 503 -7.96 -6.95 -9.99
CA GLU A 503 -8.42 -7.91 -8.97
C GLU A 503 -8.71 -9.28 -9.59
N ARG A 504 -9.42 -9.30 -10.74
CA ARG A 504 -9.68 -10.54 -11.47
C ARG A 504 -8.41 -11.14 -12.05
N ALA A 505 -7.52 -10.34 -12.63
CA ALA A 505 -6.27 -10.84 -13.20
C ALA A 505 -5.40 -11.52 -12.14
N VAL A 506 -5.35 -10.98 -10.92
CA VAL A 506 -4.70 -11.61 -9.76
C VAL A 506 -5.36 -12.94 -9.40
N GLY A 507 -6.70 -13.00 -9.35
CA GLY A 507 -7.44 -14.23 -9.08
C GLY A 507 -7.16 -15.33 -10.12
N ILE A 508 -7.19 -14.99 -11.41
CA ILE A 508 -6.87 -15.91 -12.51
C ILE A 508 -5.41 -16.37 -12.41
N TYR A 509 -4.46 -15.45 -12.25
CA TYR A 509 -3.04 -15.79 -12.13
C TYR A 509 -2.78 -16.72 -10.94
N ALA A 510 -3.42 -16.47 -9.79
CA ALA A 510 -3.28 -17.30 -8.60
C ALA A 510 -3.74 -18.74 -8.83
N SER A 511 -4.86 -18.93 -9.55
CA SER A 511 -5.30 -20.26 -10.00
C SER A 511 -4.28 -20.89 -10.94
N LEU A 512 -3.76 -20.13 -11.92
CA LEU A 512 -2.75 -20.64 -12.84
C LEU A 512 -1.52 -21.15 -12.09
N VAL A 513 -1.03 -20.47 -11.06
CA VAL A 513 0.15 -20.91 -10.29
C VAL A 513 -0.19 -21.71 -9.03
N ASN A 514 -1.45 -22.13 -8.84
CA ASN A 514 -1.95 -22.97 -7.76
C ASN A 514 -1.72 -22.42 -6.34
N ILE A 515 -1.91 -21.12 -6.09
CA ILE A 515 -1.70 -20.50 -4.76
C ILE A 515 -2.97 -19.90 -4.17
N ASN A 516 -3.07 -19.85 -2.84
CA ASN A 516 -4.12 -19.09 -2.15
C ASN A 516 -3.84 -17.59 -2.26
N ALA A 517 -4.57 -16.87 -3.12
CA ALA A 517 -4.41 -15.43 -3.30
C ALA A 517 -4.91 -14.57 -2.12
N TYR A 518 -5.63 -15.14 -1.15
CA TYR A 518 -6.53 -14.39 -0.27
C TYR A 518 -6.17 -14.40 1.21
N HIS A 519 -5.18 -15.19 1.63
CA HIS A 519 -4.51 -15.07 2.93
C HIS A 519 -3.24 -14.18 2.85
N GLN A 520 -2.59 -13.93 4.00
CA GLN A 520 -1.31 -13.20 4.08
C GLN A 520 -0.42 -13.69 5.26
N PRO A 521 -0.02 -14.96 5.32
CA PRO A 521 0.70 -15.50 6.49
C PRO A 521 2.07 -14.84 6.72
N GLY A 522 2.72 -14.35 5.66
CA GLY A 522 4.07 -13.79 5.72
C GLY A 522 4.23 -12.55 6.61
N VAL A 523 3.15 -11.79 6.88
CA VAL A 523 3.24 -10.58 7.71
C VAL A 523 3.29 -10.87 9.20
N GLU A 524 2.89 -12.07 9.65
CA GLU A 524 2.80 -12.41 11.07
C GLU A 524 4.16 -12.59 11.73
N ALA A 525 5.16 -13.07 10.99
CA ALA A 525 6.52 -13.22 11.51
C ALA A 525 7.13 -11.87 11.93
N GLY A 526 6.98 -10.84 11.10
CA GLY A 526 7.44 -9.48 11.41
C GLY A 526 6.72 -8.88 12.61
N LYS A 527 5.39 -9.05 12.70
CA LYS A 527 4.59 -8.59 13.85
C LYS A 527 5.02 -9.25 15.16
N LYS A 528 5.25 -10.57 15.12
CA LYS A 528 5.72 -11.33 16.29
C LYS A 528 7.10 -10.84 16.74
N ALA A 529 8.06 -10.73 15.82
CA ALA A 529 9.40 -10.25 16.12
C ALA A 529 9.39 -8.82 16.70
N ALA A 530 8.58 -7.92 16.15
CA ALA A 530 8.41 -6.58 16.70
C ALA A 530 7.84 -6.61 18.14
N GLY A 531 6.89 -7.51 18.43
CA GLY A 531 6.37 -7.73 19.77
C GLY A 531 7.43 -8.18 20.78
N GLU A 532 8.33 -9.08 20.36
CA GLU A 532 9.46 -9.55 21.18
C GLU A 532 10.44 -8.41 21.50
N VAL A 533 10.77 -7.56 20.53
CA VAL A 533 11.60 -6.36 20.74
C VAL A 533 10.95 -5.39 21.73
N LEU A 534 9.64 -5.15 21.62
CA LEU A 534 8.92 -4.28 22.56
C LEU A 534 8.89 -4.86 23.98
N ALA A 535 8.75 -6.18 24.11
CA ALA A 535 8.80 -6.86 25.41
C ALA A 535 10.21 -6.77 26.03
N LEU A 536 11.26 -6.95 25.23
CA LEU A 536 12.65 -6.78 25.66
C LEU A 536 12.93 -5.33 26.08
N GLN A 537 12.47 -4.33 25.32
CA GLN A 537 12.61 -2.91 25.70
C GLN A 537 11.96 -2.61 27.05
N LYS A 538 10.80 -3.21 27.35
CA LYS A 538 10.15 -3.07 28.67
C LYS A 538 11.00 -3.68 29.78
N ARG A 539 11.61 -4.85 29.57
CA ARG A 539 12.53 -5.47 30.56
C ARG A 539 13.76 -4.61 30.80
N VAL A 540 14.40 -4.09 29.74
CA VAL A 540 15.54 -3.17 29.84
C VAL A 540 15.17 -1.92 30.65
N LEU A 541 13.99 -1.33 30.40
CA LEU A 541 13.49 -0.20 31.19
C LEU A 541 13.28 -0.55 32.66
N THR A 542 12.75 -1.73 32.96
CA THR A 542 12.58 -2.20 34.35
C THR A 542 13.94 -2.36 35.04
N VAL A 543 14.91 -3.02 34.40
CA VAL A 543 16.26 -3.21 34.93
C VAL A 543 16.95 -1.87 35.22
N LEU A 544 16.85 -0.91 34.29
CA LEU A 544 17.43 0.42 34.50
C LEU A 544 16.74 1.19 35.64
N LYS A 545 15.43 1.00 35.85
CA LYS A 545 14.69 1.59 36.99
C LYS A 545 15.11 0.97 38.31
N GLU A 546 15.19 -0.36 38.38
CA GLU A 546 15.60 -1.10 39.58
C GLU A 546 17.04 -0.77 39.97
N ALA A 547 17.96 -0.71 39.00
CA ALA A 547 19.35 -0.34 39.24
C ALA A 547 19.51 1.06 39.85
N ILE A 548 18.69 2.02 39.43
CA ILE A 548 18.66 3.36 40.04
C ILE A 548 18.16 3.31 41.47
N CYS A 549 17.17 2.47 41.78
CA CYS A 549 16.69 2.30 43.14
C CYS A 549 17.72 1.60 44.04
N GLU A 550 18.51 0.68 43.50
CA GLU A 550 19.55 -0.06 44.23
C GLU A 550 20.79 0.82 44.48
N ASN A 551 21.36 1.39 43.42
CA ASN A 551 22.59 2.20 43.47
C ASN A 551 22.50 3.34 42.44
N PRO A 552 22.02 4.53 42.84
CA PRO A 552 21.79 5.65 41.94
C PRO A 552 23.03 6.15 41.17
N THR A 553 24.24 5.76 41.60
CA THR A 553 25.52 6.30 41.15
C THR A 553 26.34 5.37 40.27
N GLU A 554 25.83 4.18 39.92
CA GLU A 554 26.59 3.20 39.12
C GLU A 554 25.86 2.88 37.81
N PRO A 555 26.46 3.19 36.64
CA PRO A 555 25.84 2.89 35.36
C PRO A 555 26.09 1.42 35.01
N LEU A 556 25.07 0.74 34.47
CA LEU A 556 25.19 -0.66 34.07
C LEU A 556 25.87 -0.81 32.71
N THR A 557 26.75 -1.79 32.60
CA THR A 557 27.26 -2.30 31.33
C THR A 557 26.16 -3.03 30.55
N LEU A 558 26.36 -3.21 29.23
CA LEU A 558 25.43 -4.00 28.41
C LEU A 558 25.31 -5.46 28.90
N ASP A 559 26.43 -6.07 29.30
CA ASP A 559 26.47 -7.44 29.82
C ASP A 559 25.63 -7.55 31.11
N GLU A 560 25.77 -6.60 32.05
CA GLU A 560 24.95 -6.58 33.27
C GLU A 560 23.46 -6.40 32.98
N ILE A 561 23.10 -5.57 32.00
CA ILE A 561 21.70 -5.39 31.58
C ILE A 561 21.17 -6.70 30.97
N ALA A 562 21.96 -7.36 30.14
CA ALA A 562 21.57 -8.61 29.48
C ALA A 562 21.40 -9.76 30.48
N ASP A 563 22.30 -9.87 31.45
CA ASP A 563 22.24 -10.84 32.54
C ASP A 563 21.00 -10.61 33.43
N ARG A 564 20.74 -9.35 33.83
CA ARG A 564 19.54 -8.97 34.62
C ARG A 564 18.24 -9.13 33.84
N CYS A 565 18.27 -8.97 32.51
CA CYS A 565 17.13 -9.27 31.64
C CYS A 565 16.97 -10.78 31.33
N HIS A 566 17.90 -11.62 31.77
CA HIS A 566 17.97 -13.06 31.50
C HIS A 566 17.96 -13.42 29.99
N CYS A 567 18.66 -12.63 29.17
CA CYS A 567 18.76 -12.84 27.73
C CYS A 567 20.13 -12.38 27.17
N PRO A 568 21.25 -12.99 27.60
CA PRO A 568 22.60 -12.68 27.08
C PRO A 568 22.72 -12.86 25.56
N GLU A 569 21.91 -13.72 24.96
CA GLU A 569 21.80 -13.94 23.51
C GLU A 569 21.25 -12.73 22.75
N ASP A 570 20.48 -11.85 23.41
CA ASP A 570 19.85 -10.67 22.83
C ASP A 570 20.71 -9.40 22.99
N ILE A 571 21.98 -9.52 23.38
CA ILE A 571 22.86 -8.38 23.70
C ILE A 571 22.94 -7.33 22.57
N GLU A 572 22.90 -7.75 21.30
CA GLU A 572 22.85 -6.82 20.17
C GLU A 572 21.55 -5.99 20.18
N MET A 573 20.40 -6.65 20.41
CA MET A 573 19.10 -5.98 20.45
C MET A 573 18.98 -5.07 21.67
N ILE A 574 19.52 -5.47 22.83
CA ILE A 574 19.61 -4.63 24.03
C ILE A 574 20.40 -3.36 23.73
N TYR A 575 21.56 -3.49 23.07
CA TYR A 575 22.33 -2.33 22.63
C TYR A 575 21.54 -1.43 21.68
N LYS A 576 20.82 -1.98 20.70
CA LYS A 576 19.96 -1.21 19.79
C LYS A 576 18.84 -0.47 20.52
N ILE A 577 18.20 -1.12 21.49
CA ILE A 577 17.17 -0.53 22.35
C ILE A 577 17.76 0.64 23.16
N ILE A 578 18.93 0.46 23.78
CA ILE A 578 19.60 1.51 24.55
C ILE A 578 19.99 2.68 23.65
N GLN A 579 20.56 2.39 22.47
CA GLN A 579 20.91 3.41 21.49
C GLN A 579 19.67 4.23 21.08
N HIS A 580 18.54 3.56 20.82
CA HIS A 580 17.28 4.20 20.52
C HIS A 580 16.75 5.03 21.70
N MET A 581 16.70 4.46 22.91
CA MET A 581 16.23 5.14 24.11
C MET A 581 17.09 6.36 24.44
N ALA A 582 18.41 6.27 24.30
CA ALA A 582 19.34 7.37 24.55
C ALA A 582 19.18 8.52 23.55
N ALA A 583 18.93 8.20 22.28
CA ALA A 583 18.61 9.21 21.27
C ALA A 583 17.27 9.94 21.52
N ASN A 584 16.40 9.37 22.36
CA ASN A 584 15.09 9.91 22.71
C ASN A 584 15.00 10.32 24.20
N ASP A 585 16.13 10.60 24.85
CA ASP A 585 16.23 11.06 26.25
C ASP A 585 15.59 10.12 27.30
N ARG A 586 15.38 8.84 26.95
CA ARG A 586 14.82 7.79 27.84
C ARG A 586 15.89 6.95 28.54
N ALA A 587 17.13 7.07 28.09
CA ALA A 587 18.33 6.50 28.71
C ALA A 587 19.47 7.51 28.58
N LEU A 588 20.49 7.39 29.43
CA LEU A 588 21.71 8.20 29.35
C LEU A 588 22.91 7.26 29.22
N ILE A 589 23.65 7.38 28.12
CA ILE A 589 24.95 6.69 27.97
C ILE A 589 25.98 7.50 28.76
N ALA A 590 26.36 6.98 29.92
CA ALA A 590 27.23 7.62 30.90
C ALA A 590 28.71 7.58 30.47
N GLU A 591 29.11 6.44 29.92
CA GLU A 591 30.46 6.17 29.47
C GLU A 591 30.44 5.45 28.12
N GLY A 592 31.55 5.56 27.39
CA GLY A 592 31.73 4.89 26.11
C GLY A 592 31.20 5.68 24.92
N SER A 593 31.03 4.99 23.80
CA SER A 593 30.53 5.55 22.55
C SER A 593 29.69 4.51 21.83
N CYS A 594 28.62 4.94 21.17
CA CYS A 594 27.85 4.06 20.30
C CYS A 594 28.71 3.43 19.19
N GLY A 595 29.85 4.01 18.82
CA GLY A 595 30.80 3.39 17.89
C GLY A 595 31.54 2.17 18.44
N SER A 596 31.49 1.94 19.76
CA SER A 596 32.15 0.84 20.47
C SER A 596 31.19 0.23 21.50
N PRO A 597 30.22 -0.62 21.09
CA PRO A 597 29.12 -1.08 21.96
C PRO A 597 29.56 -1.58 23.34
N ARG A 598 30.67 -2.34 23.43
CA ARG A 598 31.19 -2.88 24.71
C ARG A 598 31.69 -1.84 25.71
N SER A 599 31.91 -0.60 25.30
CA SER A 599 32.30 0.47 26.25
C SER A 599 31.11 1.22 26.84
N VAL A 600 29.90 0.96 26.35
CA VAL A 600 28.68 1.65 26.77
C VAL A 600 28.31 1.24 28.19
N LYS A 601 28.20 2.24 29.07
CA LYS A 601 27.53 2.11 30.37
C LYS A 601 26.34 3.06 30.43
N VAL A 602 25.23 2.62 31.03
CA VAL A 602 23.92 3.23 30.87
C VAL A 602 23.28 3.56 32.22
N TYR A 603 22.70 4.76 32.30
CA TYR A 603 21.70 5.15 33.29
C TYR A 603 20.31 5.22 32.63
N LEU A 604 19.24 5.14 33.42
CA LEU A 604 17.95 5.65 32.97
C LEU A 604 18.06 7.18 32.79
N GLY A 605 17.44 7.72 31.74
CA GLY A 605 17.31 9.17 31.61
C GLY A 605 16.35 9.70 32.68
N GLU A 606 16.49 10.98 33.05
CA GLU A 606 15.45 11.68 33.82
C GLU A 606 14.17 11.71 32.97
N CYS A 607 13.28 10.73 33.15
CA CYS A 607 11.92 10.88 32.68
C CYS A 607 11.31 12.04 33.48
N SER A 608 10.83 13.06 32.80
CA SER A 608 9.83 14.00 33.32
C SER A 608 8.57 13.21 33.67
N VAL A 609 8.58 12.56 34.83
CA VAL A 609 7.40 11.94 35.44
C VAL A 609 6.83 12.98 36.40
N ASP A 610 6.19 14.01 35.86
CA ASP A 610 5.35 14.94 36.62
C ASP A 610 4.20 15.38 35.70
N GLU A 611 3.00 14.81 35.92
CA GLU A 611 1.68 15.51 36.00
C GLU A 611 0.44 14.60 35.78
N ASP A 612 0.52 13.41 35.16
CA ASP A 612 -0.70 12.65 34.79
C ASP A 612 -1.20 11.59 35.79
N MET A 613 -0.69 11.56 37.03
CA MET A 613 -1.16 10.61 38.07
C MET A 613 -2.03 11.26 39.17
N GLN A 614 -2.58 12.46 38.91
CA GLN A 614 -3.54 13.15 39.80
C GLN A 614 -4.91 13.43 39.16
N ALA A 615 -5.21 12.89 37.97
CA ALA A 615 -6.55 12.93 37.39
C ALA A 615 -6.91 11.58 36.74
N ALA A 616 -7.42 10.64 37.55
CA ALA A 616 -8.17 9.48 37.09
C ALA A 616 -9.64 9.66 37.47
#